data_AF-A0A5K1DDI2-F1
#
_entry.id   AF-A0A5K1DDI2-F1
#
_cell.length_a   1.000
_cell.length_b   1.000
_cell.length_c   1.000
_cell.angle_alpha   90.00
_cell.angle_beta   90.00
_cell.angle_gamma   90.00
#
_symmetry.space_group_name_H-M   'P 1'
#
loop_
_entity.id
_entity.type
_entity.pdbx_description
1 polymer ?
#
loop_
_entity_poly.entity_id
_entity_poly.type
_entity_poly.pdbx_seq_one_letter_code
_entity_poly.pdbx_strand_id
1 'polypeptide(L)'
;DLVHSKRPIKQKKKKKKTVAGIDQDELLDPLLLAEPDSCFFEFMGVSVHHKISSADSAEGDQREESQFSSSRSCVLGLPMILLHGFGASVFSWRKVTKPLANLVGSTVLAFDRPAFGLTSRVDYPPKPSSTSMAASTHLSPYSTAFSSLVTLSFMDKLKGSDKAILVG
;
A
#
# COMPACT_ATOMS: atom_id res chain seq x y z
N ASP A 1 52.18 -1.57 47.10
CA ASP A 1 50.74 -1.75 46.83
C ASP A 1 50.21 -0.71 45.85
N LEU A 2 49.78 -1.12 44.65
CA LEU A 2 48.55 -0.61 43.99
C LEU A 2 48.25 -1.41 42.71
N VAL A 3 47.55 -2.54 42.87
CA VAL A 3 46.95 -3.28 41.76
C VAL A 3 45.71 -2.51 41.28
N HIS A 4 45.76 -1.98 40.05
CA HIS A 4 44.62 -1.32 39.42
C HIS A 4 43.61 -2.39 38.92
N SER A 5 42.58 -2.64 39.72
CA SER A 5 41.43 -3.48 39.36
C SER A 5 40.54 -2.77 38.33
N LYS A 6 40.60 -3.21 37.07
CA LYS A 6 39.65 -2.80 36.02
C LYS A 6 38.31 -3.50 36.27
N ARG A 7 37.27 -2.72 36.63
CA ARG A 7 35.89 -3.23 36.75
C ARG A 7 35.36 -3.60 35.35
N PRO A 8 34.71 -4.77 35.18
CA PRO A 8 34.12 -5.13 33.90
C PRO A 8 32.91 -4.24 33.58
N ILE A 9 32.89 -3.68 32.37
CA ILE A 9 31.76 -2.94 31.82
C ILE A 9 30.61 -3.94 31.64
N LYS A 10 29.55 -3.79 32.45
CA LYS A 10 28.31 -4.57 32.27
C LYS A 10 27.68 -4.19 30.93
N GLN A 11 27.83 -5.05 29.93
CA GLN A 11 27.04 -4.98 28.71
C GLN A 11 25.55 -5.15 29.10
N LYS A 12 24.76 -4.08 28.95
CA LYS A 12 23.31 -4.16 29.06
C LYS A 12 22.82 -5.06 27.93
N LYS A 13 22.41 -6.30 28.26
CA LYS A 13 21.75 -7.18 27.30
C LYS A 13 20.52 -6.45 26.73
N LYS A 14 20.53 -6.13 25.43
CA LYS A 14 19.34 -5.63 24.73
C LYS A 14 18.26 -6.69 24.92
N LYS A 15 17.10 -6.30 25.49
CA LYS A 15 15.95 -7.20 25.58
C LYS A 15 15.49 -7.48 24.15
N LYS A 16 15.63 -8.73 23.69
CA LYS A 16 15.08 -9.18 22.41
C LYS A 16 13.58 -8.86 22.40
N LYS A 17 13.14 -8.08 21.41
CA LYS A 17 11.74 -7.75 21.23
C LYS A 17 11.16 -8.78 20.28
N THR A 18 10.66 -9.88 20.81
CA THR A 18 10.02 -10.91 20.01
C THR A 18 8.52 -10.60 19.85
N VAL A 19 8.00 -10.75 18.63
CA VAL A 19 6.54 -10.72 18.35
C VAL A 19 6.21 -11.99 17.57
N ALA A 20 5.21 -12.74 18.04
CA ALA A 20 4.80 -14.02 17.45
C ALA A 20 5.98 -14.99 17.18
N GLY A 21 6.99 -14.99 18.06
CA GLY A 21 8.17 -15.85 17.93
C GLY A 21 9.29 -15.33 17.01
N ILE A 22 9.09 -14.18 16.35
CA ILE A 22 10.07 -13.57 15.44
C ILE A 22 10.83 -12.48 16.21
N ASP A 23 12.17 -12.50 16.13
CA ASP A 23 13.03 -11.44 16.67
C ASP A 23 12.90 -10.21 15.77
N GLN A 24 12.45 -9.08 16.31
CA GLN A 24 12.28 -7.86 15.51
C GLN A 24 13.60 -7.31 14.96
N ASP A 25 14.74 -7.67 15.57
CA ASP A 25 16.07 -7.29 15.07
C ASP A 25 16.48 -8.11 13.82
N GLU A 26 15.73 -9.18 13.47
CA GLU A 26 15.94 -10.02 12.28
C GLU A 26 14.99 -9.69 11.12
N LEU A 27 14.11 -8.69 11.28
CA LEU A 27 13.18 -8.30 10.22
C LEU A 27 13.92 -7.60 9.08
N LEU A 28 13.66 -8.07 7.86
CA LEU A 28 14.10 -7.41 6.63
C LEU A 28 13.39 -6.06 6.48
N ASP A 29 14.03 -5.14 5.76
CA ASP A 29 13.37 -3.92 5.29
C ASP A 29 12.14 -4.31 4.45
N PRO A 30 10.92 -3.85 4.80
CA PRO A 30 9.71 -4.13 4.03
C PRO A 30 9.83 -3.78 2.55
N LEU A 31 10.65 -2.79 2.18
CA LEU A 31 10.86 -2.40 0.78
C LEU A 31 11.54 -3.49 -0.04
N LEU A 32 12.27 -4.42 0.58
CA LEU A 32 12.85 -5.58 -0.12
C LEU A 32 11.79 -6.61 -0.56
N LEU A 33 10.56 -6.51 -0.02
CA LEU A 33 9.43 -7.33 -0.44
C LEU A 33 8.63 -6.69 -1.59
N ALA A 34 9.01 -5.48 -2.02
CA ALA A 34 8.35 -4.79 -3.11
C ALA A 34 8.63 -5.49 -4.44
N GLU A 35 7.57 -5.82 -5.17
CA GLU A 35 7.65 -6.29 -6.56
C GLU A 35 7.95 -5.11 -7.51
N PRO A 36 8.43 -5.34 -8.75
CA PRO A 36 8.82 -4.28 -9.68
C PRO A 36 7.72 -3.26 -10.02
N ASP A 37 6.45 -3.65 -9.91
CA ASP A 37 5.27 -2.82 -10.15
C ASP A 37 4.75 -2.12 -8.88
N SER A 38 5.45 -2.29 -7.75
CA SER A 38 5.10 -1.65 -6.47
C SER A 38 5.46 -0.18 -6.49
N CYS A 39 4.51 0.66 -6.10
CA CYS A 39 4.67 2.11 -6.01
C CYS A 39 4.37 2.59 -4.58
N PHE A 40 4.98 3.71 -4.20
CA PHE A 40 4.80 4.32 -2.88
C PHE A 40 4.42 5.79 -3.02
N PHE A 41 3.45 6.22 -2.22
CA PHE A 41 2.96 7.59 -2.18
C PHE A 41 2.93 8.09 -0.73
N GLU A 42 3.65 9.18 -0.46
CA GLU A 42 3.66 9.81 0.85
C GLU A 42 2.37 10.64 1.06
N PHE A 43 1.57 10.26 2.06
CA PHE A 43 0.34 10.96 2.43
C PHE A 43 0.31 11.21 3.94
N MET A 44 0.34 12.49 4.34
CA MET A 44 0.28 12.92 5.75
C MET A 44 1.29 12.20 6.68
N GLY A 45 2.52 11.96 6.18
CA GLY A 45 3.57 11.28 6.94
C GLY A 45 3.50 9.75 6.92
N VAL A 46 2.62 9.17 6.10
CA VAL A 46 2.51 7.73 5.85
C VAL A 46 2.92 7.46 4.41
N SER A 47 3.94 6.63 4.21
CA SER A 47 4.25 6.06 2.91
C SER A 47 3.25 4.94 2.59
N VAL A 48 2.34 5.20 1.66
CA VAL A 48 1.25 4.31 1.23
C VAL A 48 1.68 3.49 0.02
N HIS A 49 1.72 2.17 0.18
CA HIS A 49 1.99 1.23 -0.90
C HIS A 49 0.76 1.07 -1.80
N HIS A 50 0.98 1.11 -3.11
CA HIS A 50 -0.06 0.90 -4.10
C HIS A 50 0.50 0.27 -5.38
N LYS A 51 -0.38 -0.31 -6.17
CA LYS A 51 -0.10 -0.84 -7.51
C LYS A 51 -1.14 -0.36 -8.49
N ILE A 52 -0.69 -0.16 -9.74
CA ILE A 52 -1.50 0.39 -10.82
C ILE A 52 -1.40 -0.53 -12.03
N SER A 53 -2.54 -0.85 -12.64
CA SER A 53 -2.61 -1.51 -13.93
C SER A 53 -3.51 -0.73 -14.87
N SER A 54 -3.03 -0.49 -16.09
CA SER A 54 -3.81 0.16 -17.14
C SER A 54 -4.34 -0.88 -18.12
N ALA A 55 -5.47 -0.56 -18.77
CA ALA A 55 -5.96 -1.33 -19.89
C ALA A 55 -4.90 -1.40 -20.99
N ASP A 56 -4.83 -2.53 -21.70
CA ASP A 56 -4.03 -2.60 -22.93
C ASP A 56 -4.62 -1.66 -23.98
N SER A 57 -3.77 -0.80 -24.57
CA SER A 57 -4.17 0.00 -25.73
C SER A 57 -4.62 -0.94 -26.84
N ALA A 58 -5.78 -0.65 -27.45
CA ALA A 58 -6.37 -1.45 -28.52
C ALA A 58 -5.60 -1.34 -29.86
N GLU A 59 -4.28 -1.38 -29.84
CA GLU A 59 -3.43 -1.38 -31.03
C GLU A 59 -2.73 -2.73 -31.14
N GLY A 60 -3.36 -3.63 -31.91
CA GLY A 60 -2.74 -4.82 -32.49
C GLY A 60 -3.25 -6.17 -31.96
N ASP A 61 -4.35 -6.67 -32.51
CA ASP A 61 -4.37 -8.01 -33.14
C ASP A 61 -5.64 -8.21 -33.97
N GLN A 62 -5.49 -8.42 -35.28
CA GLN A 62 -6.52 -9.02 -36.11
C GLN A 62 -6.47 -10.53 -35.86
N ARG A 63 -7.28 -11.05 -34.93
CA ARG A 63 -7.46 -12.50 -34.77
C ARG A 63 -8.93 -12.87 -34.64
N GLU A 64 -9.41 -13.40 -35.77
CA GLU A 64 -10.52 -14.31 -36.05
C GLU A 64 -11.67 -14.43 -35.03
N GLU A 65 -12.82 -13.97 -35.52
CA GLU A 65 -14.17 -14.17 -35.04
C GLU A 65 -14.43 -15.59 -34.51
N SER A 66 -14.53 -15.69 -33.18
CA SER A 66 -15.26 -16.78 -32.54
C SER A 66 -16.65 -16.26 -32.15
N GLN A 67 -17.67 -16.75 -32.85
CA GLN A 67 -19.06 -16.40 -32.71
C GLN A 67 -19.62 -16.81 -31.32
N PHE A 68 -19.64 -15.86 -30.38
CA PHE A 68 -20.63 -15.84 -29.31
C PHE A 68 -21.05 -14.39 -28.98
N SER A 69 -22.08 -13.96 -29.70
CA SER A 69 -23.03 -12.87 -29.42
C SER A 69 -22.67 -11.84 -28.33
N SER A 70 -22.21 -10.68 -28.80
CA SER A 70 -22.68 -9.32 -28.45
C SER A 70 -23.21 -9.08 -27.03
N SER A 71 -22.31 -8.72 -26.12
CA SER A 71 -22.51 -7.46 -25.42
C SER A 71 -21.44 -6.52 -25.94
N ARG A 72 -21.80 -5.33 -26.41
CA ARG A 72 -20.80 -4.24 -26.44
C ARG A 72 -20.25 -4.21 -25.02
N SER A 73 -18.97 -4.56 -24.83
CA SER A 73 -18.33 -4.23 -23.56
C SER A 73 -18.45 -2.71 -23.46
N CYS A 74 -19.38 -2.26 -22.63
CA CYS A 74 -19.48 -0.87 -22.25
C CYS A 74 -18.22 -0.61 -21.46
N VAL A 75 -17.14 -0.25 -22.17
CA VAL A 75 -15.93 0.28 -21.57
C VAL A 75 -16.38 1.52 -20.81
N LEU A 76 -16.45 1.39 -19.48
CA LEU A 76 -16.90 2.47 -18.61
C LEU A 76 -15.95 3.67 -18.73
N GLY A 77 -14.67 3.40 -19.03
CA GLY A 77 -13.62 4.41 -19.08
C GLY A 77 -13.31 5.01 -17.70
N LEU A 78 -13.97 4.52 -16.65
CA LEU A 78 -13.81 5.00 -15.29
C LEU A 78 -12.66 4.28 -14.59
N PRO A 79 -11.81 5.00 -13.85
CA PRO A 79 -10.83 4.38 -12.99
C PRO A 79 -11.52 3.56 -11.90
N MET A 80 -10.85 2.51 -11.44
CA MET A 80 -11.33 1.63 -10.39
C MET A 80 -10.33 1.57 -9.25
N ILE A 81 -10.83 1.65 -8.01
CA ILE A 81 -10.03 1.53 -6.80
C ILE A 81 -10.45 0.28 -6.04
N LEU A 82 -9.49 -0.58 -5.73
CA LEU A 82 -9.68 -1.84 -5.01
C LEU A 82 -9.23 -1.68 -3.55
N LEU A 83 -10.16 -1.87 -2.61
CA LEU A 83 -9.95 -1.82 -1.18
C LEU A 83 -9.89 -3.25 -0.62
N HIS A 84 -8.78 -3.65 -0.02
CA HIS A 84 -8.70 -4.97 0.60
C HIS A 84 -9.40 -5.01 1.97
N GLY A 85 -9.87 -6.19 2.38
CA GLY A 85 -10.46 -6.45 3.71
C GLY A 85 -9.44 -6.56 4.85
N PHE A 86 -9.90 -7.01 6.02
CA PHE A 86 -9.05 -7.25 7.20
C PHE A 86 -8.05 -8.39 6.96
N GLY A 87 -6.79 -8.21 7.37
CA GLY A 87 -5.73 -9.22 7.24
C GLY A 87 -5.24 -9.46 5.80
N ALA A 88 -5.77 -8.71 4.83
CA ALA A 88 -5.38 -8.76 3.42
C ALA A 88 -4.41 -7.61 3.07
N SER A 89 -3.97 -7.58 1.81
CA SER A 89 -3.16 -6.51 1.23
C SER A 89 -3.44 -6.41 -0.28
N VAL A 90 -2.78 -5.48 -0.97
CA VAL A 90 -2.78 -5.35 -2.44
C VAL A 90 -2.50 -6.69 -3.14
N PHE A 91 -1.74 -7.57 -2.50
CA PHE A 91 -1.45 -8.92 -2.98
C PHE A 91 -2.69 -9.76 -3.28
N SER A 92 -3.80 -9.52 -2.57
CA SER A 92 -5.07 -10.23 -2.79
C SER A 92 -5.65 -9.97 -4.19
N TRP A 93 -5.33 -8.83 -4.78
CA TRP A 93 -5.88 -8.39 -6.07
C TRP A 93 -5.04 -8.78 -7.28
N ARG A 94 -3.81 -9.28 -7.10
CA ARG A 94 -2.82 -9.48 -8.19
C ARG A 94 -3.32 -10.27 -9.41
N LYS A 95 -4.24 -11.21 -9.22
CA LYS A 95 -4.78 -12.03 -10.32
C LYS A 95 -5.90 -11.33 -11.11
N VAL A 96 -6.56 -10.33 -10.51
CA VAL A 96 -7.74 -9.68 -11.09
C VAL A 96 -7.48 -8.24 -11.52
N THR A 97 -6.43 -7.57 -11.02
CA THR A 97 -6.15 -6.16 -11.36
C THR A 97 -6.07 -5.92 -12.87
N LYS A 98 -5.28 -6.73 -13.60
CA LYS A 98 -5.13 -6.59 -15.06
C LYS A 98 -6.40 -6.96 -15.84
N PRO A 99 -7.06 -8.11 -15.57
CA PRO A 99 -8.37 -8.41 -16.18
C PRO A 99 -9.42 -7.32 -15.94
N LEU A 100 -9.48 -6.75 -14.74
CA LEU A 100 -10.40 -5.66 -14.42
C LEU A 100 -10.06 -4.38 -15.19
N ALA A 101 -8.77 -4.05 -15.36
CA ALA A 101 -8.34 -2.88 -16.12
C ALA A 101 -8.80 -2.98 -17.58
N ASN A 102 -8.62 -4.15 -18.20
CA ASN A 102 -9.09 -4.41 -19.55
C ASN A 102 -10.63 -4.40 -19.63
N LEU A 103 -11.33 -4.91 -18.61
CA LEU A 103 -12.80 -4.90 -18.55
C LEU A 103 -13.38 -3.47 -18.49
N VAL A 104 -12.85 -2.62 -17.61
CA VAL A 104 -13.32 -1.23 -17.48
C VAL A 104 -12.76 -0.32 -18.58
N GLY A 105 -11.75 -0.80 -19.31
CA GLY A 105 -10.96 -0.05 -20.31
C GLY A 105 -10.35 1.22 -19.73
N SER A 106 -9.87 1.14 -18.50
CA SER A 106 -9.29 2.26 -17.75
C SER A 106 -8.29 1.73 -16.71
N THR A 107 -7.78 2.61 -15.85
CA THR A 107 -6.80 2.28 -14.83
C THR A 107 -7.45 1.66 -13.59
N VAL A 108 -6.87 0.57 -13.09
CA VAL A 108 -7.22 -0.04 -11.80
C VAL A 108 -6.07 0.20 -10.84
N LEU A 109 -6.40 0.71 -9.65
CA LEU A 109 -5.45 0.94 -8.56
C LEU A 109 -5.87 0.13 -7.33
N ALA A 110 -4.91 -0.54 -6.70
CA ALA A 110 -5.08 -1.15 -5.39
C ALA A 110 -4.04 -0.55 -4.44
N PHE A 111 -4.42 -0.26 -3.20
CA PHE A 111 -3.48 0.25 -2.20
C PHE A 111 -3.64 -0.45 -0.85
N ASP A 112 -2.56 -0.50 -0.10
CA ASP A 112 -2.53 -1.04 1.26
C ASP A 112 -2.95 0.04 2.24
N ARG A 113 -3.99 -0.22 3.02
CA ARG A 113 -4.42 0.70 4.08
C ARG A 113 -3.35 0.77 5.18
N PRO A 114 -3.27 1.88 5.94
CA PRO A 114 -2.35 1.99 7.08
C PRO A 114 -2.42 0.75 8.00
N ALA A 115 -1.24 0.28 8.43
CA ALA A 115 -1.02 -0.98 9.16
C ALA A 115 -1.10 -2.30 8.36
N PHE A 116 -1.31 -2.27 7.04
CA PHE A 116 -1.38 -3.48 6.20
C PHE A 116 -0.34 -3.46 5.07
N GLY A 117 -0.03 -4.66 4.59
CA GLY A 117 0.94 -4.90 3.51
C GLY A 117 2.24 -4.13 3.68
N LEU A 118 2.65 -3.38 2.65
CA LEU A 118 3.89 -2.62 2.64
C LEU A 118 3.71 -1.13 2.98
N THR A 119 2.48 -0.71 3.32
CA THR A 119 2.26 0.65 3.84
C THR A 119 2.95 0.81 5.19
N SER A 120 3.67 1.91 5.34
CA SER A 120 4.44 2.22 6.55
C SER A 120 3.56 2.24 7.81
N ARG A 121 4.16 1.85 8.94
CA ARG A 121 3.53 1.89 10.26
C ARG A 121 4.06 3.09 11.02
N VAL A 122 3.18 4.04 11.32
CA VAL A 122 3.55 5.29 12.01
C VAL A 122 3.09 5.22 13.47
N ASP A 123 3.96 5.61 14.39
CA ASP A 123 3.57 5.78 15.79
C ASP A 123 2.53 6.90 15.91
N TYR A 124 1.37 6.61 16.49
CA TYR A 124 0.31 7.60 16.72
C TYR A 124 -0.34 7.43 18.10
N PRO A 125 -0.45 8.49 18.92
CA PRO A 125 0.12 9.81 18.69
C PRO A 125 1.66 9.76 18.61
N PRO A 126 2.29 10.73 17.90
CA PRO A 126 3.74 10.73 17.77
C PRO A 126 4.40 10.78 19.15
N LYS A 127 5.51 10.06 19.30
CA LYS A 127 6.32 10.18 20.52
C LYS A 127 6.92 11.59 20.55
N PRO A 128 7.11 12.21 21.73
CA PRO A 128 7.68 13.56 21.83
C PRO A 128 9.10 13.67 21.21
N SER A 129 9.78 12.54 20.98
CA SER A 129 11.09 12.47 20.33
C SER A 129 11.05 12.24 18.81
N SER A 130 9.88 12.11 18.18
CA SER A 130 9.76 11.90 16.73
C SER A 130 9.44 13.20 16.02
N THR A 131 10.37 13.73 15.23
CA THR A 131 10.21 14.88 14.31
C THR A 131 9.35 14.50 13.09
N SER A 132 8.27 13.74 13.25
CA SER A 132 7.41 13.35 12.13
C SER A 132 6.28 14.37 11.94
N MET A 133 6.01 14.71 10.68
CA MET A 133 4.89 15.57 10.26
C MET A 133 3.51 15.08 10.74
N ALA A 134 3.40 13.82 11.19
CA ALA A 134 2.22 13.29 11.86
C ALA A 134 1.83 14.08 13.12
N ALA A 135 2.75 14.86 13.70
CA ALA A 135 2.47 15.79 14.79
C ALA A 135 1.64 17.02 14.37
N SER A 136 1.59 17.36 13.07
CA SER A 136 0.83 18.52 12.57
C SER A 136 -0.63 18.20 12.28
N THR A 137 -0.98 16.92 12.16
CA THR A 137 -2.33 16.47 11.79
C THR A 137 -2.96 15.74 12.97
N HIS A 138 -4.03 16.30 13.56
CA HIS A 138 -4.81 15.64 14.62
C HIS A 138 -5.59 14.40 14.15
N LEU A 139 -5.40 13.95 12.90
CA LEU A 139 -6.05 12.79 12.33
C LEU A 139 -5.18 11.54 12.49
N SER A 140 -5.71 10.52 13.15
CA SER A 140 -5.03 9.23 13.24
C SER A 140 -4.91 8.57 11.86
N PRO A 141 -3.71 8.11 11.45
CA PRO A 141 -3.53 7.29 10.24
C PRO A 141 -4.39 6.04 10.20
N TYR A 142 -4.79 5.53 11.37
CA TYR A 142 -5.56 4.29 11.50
C TYR A 142 -7.08 4.51 11.55
N SER A 143 -7.52 5.76 11.37
CA SER A 143 -8.95 6.10 11.35
C SER A 143 -9.59 5.85 9.99
N THR A 144 -10.90 5.59 9.99
CA THR A 144 -11.69 5.51 8.76
C THR A 144 -11.59 6.79 7.93
N ALA A 145 -11.60 7.95 8.57
CA ALA A 145 -11.49 9.24 7.90
C ALA A 145 -10.16 9.39 7.15
N PHE A 146 -9.04 8.96 7.73
CA PHE A 146 -7.75 8.94 7.02
C PHE A 146 -7.80 8.01 5.81
N SER A 147 -8.36 6.81 5.98
CA SER A 147 -8.52 5.85 4.89
C SER A 147 -9.34 6.44 3.73
N SER A 148 -10.43 7.14 4.02
CA SER A 148 -11.24 7.85 3.01
C SER A 148 -10.46 8.94 2.30
N LEU A 149 -9.65 9.73 3.03
CA LEU A 149 -8.84 10.79 2.43
C LEU A 149 -7.74 10.24 1.51
N VAL A 150 -7.12 9.11 1.88
CA VAL A 150 -6.17 8.41 1.01
C VAL A 150 -6.87 7.95 -0.28
N THR A 151 -8.06 7.35 -0.17
CA THR A 151 -8.85 6.94 -1.35
C THR A 151 -9.15 8.13 -2.27
N LEU A 152 -9.64 9.26 -1.72
CA LEU A 152 -9.90 10.48 -2.48
C LEU A 152 -8.62 11.01 -3.16
N SER A 153 -7.50 11.01 -2.45
CA SER A 153 -6.21 11.43 -3.00
C SER A 153 -5.76 10.56 -4.18
N PHE A 154 -6.08 9.26 -4.15
CA PHE A 154 -5.85 8.38 -5.30
C PHE A 154 -6.82 8.66 -6.46
N MET A 155 -8.09 8.95 -6.18
CA MET A 155 -9.03 9.38 -7.22
C MET A 155 -8.50 10.61 -7.97
N ASP A 156 -8.03 11.62 -7.23
CA ASP A 156 -7.45 12.84 -7.83
C ASP A 156 -6.18 12.55 -8.65
N LYS A 157 -5.36 11.59 -8.21
CA LYS A 157 -4.15 11.15 -8.92
C LYS A 157 -4.43 10.41 -10.22
N LEU A 158 -5.53 9.67 -10.30
CA LEU A 158 -5.88 8.85 -11.45
C LEU A 158 -6.38 9.67 -12.67
N LYS A 159 -6.31 11.01 -12.62
CA LYS A 159 -6.50 11.99 -13.73
C LYS A 159 -7.34 11.46 -14.90
N GLY A 160 -8.64 11.77 -14.89
CA GLY A 160 -9.48 11.47 -16.06
C GLY A 160 -10.99 11.53 -15.83
N SER A 161 -11.46 11.55 -14.58
CA SER A 161 -12.89 11.58 -14.29
C SER A 161 -13.22 12.05 -12.87
N ASP A 162 -14.33 12.76 -12.72
CA ASP A 162 -14.96 13.10 -11.42
C ASP A 162 -15.60 11.88 -10.74
N LYS A 163 -15.49 10.69 -11.35
CA LYS A 163 -16.17 9.46 -10.95
C LYS A 163 -15.16 8.32 -10.95
N ALA A 164 -15.27 7.42 -9.97
CA ALA A 164 -14.50 6.19 -9.92
C ALA A 164 -15.40 5.04 -9.46
N ILE A 165 -15.00 3.82 -9.80
CA ILE A 165 -15.60 2.59 -9.28
C ILE A 165 -14.83 2.20 -8.01
N LEU A 166 -15.54 1.96 -6.92
CA LEU A 166 -14.94 1.48 -5.67
C LEU A 166 -15.37 0.03 -5.42
N VAL A 167 -14.41 -0.84 -5.15
CA VAL A 167 -14.63 -2.27 -4.84
C VAL A 167 -13.96 -2.58 -3.51
N GLY A 168 -14.65 -3.28 -2.61
CA GLY A 168 -14.17 -3.64 -1.27
C GLY A 168 -14.63 -5.01 -0.81
#